data_AF-A0A1N6K548-F1
#
_entry.id   AF-A0A1N6K548-F1
#
_cell.length_a   1.000
_cell.length_b   1.000
_cell.length_c   1.000
_cell.angle_alpha   90.00
_cell.angle_beta   90.00
_cell.angle_gamma   90.00
#
_symmetry.space_group_name_H-M   'P 1'
#
loop_
_entity.id
_entity.type
_entity.pdbx_description
1 polymer ?
#
loop_
_entity_poly.entity_id
_entity_poly.type
_entity_poly.pdbx_seq_one_letter_code
_entity_poly.pdbx_strand_id
1 'polypeptide(L)'
;MFSLFKIQGDDADVEAGLVSPAQSSPVPAPQSAMASDDTLLDSLATLSTLNGVSLLQHSARLEIISGLLASVLTRLPLAMREGVAESFRGRVEKLMSLSDDRPLPETYHSALLTEVNRYLNALR
;
A
#
# COMPACT_ATOMS: atom_id res chain seq x y z
N MET A 1 -35.52 9.01 -18.14
CA MET A 1 -36.37 9.74 -19.11
C MET A 1 -35.52 9.99 -20.33
N PHE A 2 -35.72 9.21 -21.40
CA PHE A 2 -34.97 9.28 -22.66
C PHE A 2 -35.80 9.95 -23.75
N SER A 3 -35.11 10.68 -24.65
CA SER A 3 -35.51 11.25 -25.96
C SER A 3 -35.23 12.77 -26.00
N LEU A 4 -34.82 13.41 -27.11
CA LEU A 4 -34.95 13.05 -28.52
C LEU A 4 -33.95 13.88 -29.36
N PHE A 5 -33.54 13.33 -30.50
CA PHE A 5 -32.91 14.03 -31.63
C PHE A 5 -33.73 15.24 -32.11
N LYS A 6 -33.05 16.25 -32.66
CA LYS A 6 -33.63 17.12 -33.69
C LYS A 6 -32.65 17.33 -34.83
N ILE A 7 -33.04 16.86 -36.00
CA ILE A 7 -32.42 17.06 -37.32
C ILE A 7 -33.09 18.28 -37.97
N GLN A 8 -32.36 18.93 -38.88
CA GLN A 8 -32.79 19.49 -40.18
C GLN A 8 -32.56 21.01 -40.34
N GLY A 9 -31.86 21.36 -41.42
CA GLY A 9 -31.79 22.71 -41.99
C GLY A 9 -30.70 22.81 -43.05
N ASP A 10 -30.97 22.21 -44.20
CA ASP A 10 -30.23 22.35 -45.48
C ASP A 10 -30.46 23.75 -46.05
N ASP A 11 -29.38 24.41 -46.49
CA ASP A 11 -29.41 25.35 -47.63
C ASP A 11 -28.00 25.46 -48.18
N ALA A 12 -27.88 25.07 -49.45
CA ALA A 12 -26.68 25.19 -50.26
C ALA A 12 -26.50 26.64 -50.70
N ASP A 13 -25.26 27.15 -50.61
CA ASP A 13 -24.74 27.91 -51.74
C ASP A 13 -23.22 27.82 -51.84
N VAL A 14 -22.78 27.66 -53.08
CA VAL A 14 -21.42 27.40 -53.52
C VAL A 14 -20.76 28.73 -53.85
N GLU A 15 -19.62 29.04 -53.23
CA GLU A 15 -18.66 29.94 -53.88
C GLU A 15 -17.23 29.41 -53.74
N ALA A 16 -16.70 28.97 -54.89
CA ALA A 16 -15.33 28.59 -55.09
C ALA A 16 -14.47 29.85 -55.18
N GLY A 17 -13.40 29.95 -54.38
CA GLY A 17 -12.54 31.13 -54.37
C GLY A 17 -11.14 30.88 -53.84
N LEU A 18 -10.29 30.34 -54.72
CA LEU A 18 -8.84 30.53 -54.80
C LEU A 18 -7.92 29.78 -53.81
N VAL A 19 -6.75 29.47 -54.38
CA VAL A 19 -5.77 28.45 -53.98
C VAL A 19 -4.57 29.11 -53.29
N SER A 20 -3.91 28.32 -52.41
CA SER A 20 -2.49 28.33 -52.00
C SER A 20 -2.03 29.21 -50.82
N PRO A 21 -0.93 28.84 -50.11
CA PRO A 21 -0.34 27.51 -49.90
C PRO A 21 -0.02 27.21 -48.40
N ALA A 22 0.04 25.90 -48.09
CA ALA A 22 0.81 25.27 -47.00
C ALA A 22 1.19 26.12 -45.77
N GLN A 23 0.33 26.10 -44.74
CA GLN A 23 0.80 26.25 -43.37
C GLN A 23 0.84 24.88 -42.72
N SER A 24 2.05 24.33 -42.66
CA SER A 24 2.38 23.11 -41.94
C SER A 24 1.96 23.28 -40.48
N SER A 25 0.86 22.63 -40.07
CA SER A 25 0.52 22.53 -38.65
C SER A 25 1.70 21.85 -37.93
N PRO A 26 2.14 22.37 -36.77
CA PRO A 26 3.09 21.63 -35.96
C PRO A 26 2.38 20.36 -35.49
N VAL A 27 2.97 19.22 -35.80
CA VAL A 27 2.64 17.93 -35.18
C VAL A 27 2.62 18.16 -33.67
N PRO A 28 1.57 17.75 -32.92
CA PRO A 28 1.65 17.77 -31.47
C PRO A 28 2.78 16.84 -31.08
N ALA A 29 3.87 17.38 -30.53
CA ALA A 29 4.84 16.58 -29.83
C ALA A 29 4.09 15.69 -28.83
N PRO A 30 4.48 14.43 -28.63
CA PRO A 30 3.91 13.64 -27.54
C PRO A 30 4.15 14.45 -26.27
N GLN A 31 3.08 14.99 -25.70
CA GLN A 31 3.06 15.49 -24.34
C GLN A 31 3.30 14.27 -23.47
N SER A 32 4.56 13.88 -23.35
CA SER A 32 5.04 13.17 -22.20
C SER A 32 4.73 14.13 -21.06
N ALA A 33 3.61 13.90 -20.38
CA ALA A 33 3.21 14.63 -19.19
C ALA A 33 4.34 14.43 -18.18
N MET A 34 5.35 15.31 -18.22
CA MET A 34 6.29 15.46 -17.13
C MET A 34 5.44 16.03 -16.02
N ALA A 35 5.06 15.17 -15.07
CA ALA A 35 4.47 15.59 -13.81
C ALA A 35 5.33 16.75 -13.29
N SER A 36 4.72 17.91 -13.06
CA SER A 36 5.46 19.05 -12.52
C SER A 36 6.02 18.65 -11.15
N ASP A 37 7.19 19.18 -10.79
CA ASP A 37 7.81 18.87 -9.50
C ASP A 37 6.83 19.10 -8.33
N ASP A 38 5.95 20.09 -8.43
CA ASP A 38 4.87 20.33 -7.47
C ASP A 38 3.89 19.14 -7.35
N THR A 39 3.46 18.53 -8.46
CA THR A 39 2.58 17.35 -8.43
C THR A 39 3.27 16.11 -7.85
N LEU A 40 4.60 15.99 -8.04
CA LEU A 40 5.40 14.92 -7.43
C LEU A 40 5.55 15.13 -5.92
N LEU A 41 5.77 16.38 -5.48
CA LEU A 41 5.84 16.74 -4.07
C LEU A 41 4.50 16.51 -3.36
N ASP A 42 3.38 16.88 -3.98
CA ASP A 42 2.04 16.61 -3.44
C ASP A 42 1.76 15.11 -3.33
N SER A 43 2.19 14.33 -4.33
CA SER A 43 2.08 12.87 -4.32
C SER A 43 2.92 12.25 -3.20
N LEU A 44 4.14 12.76 -2.97
CA LEU A 44 5.01 12.32 -1.88
C LEU A 44 4.41 12.66 -0.51
N ALA A 45 3.89 13.88 -0.34
CA ALA A 45 3.21 14.30 0.88
C ALA A 45 1.99 13.41 1.18
N THR A 46 1.22 13.07 0.15
CA THR A 46 0.07 12.18 0.24
C THR A 46 0.49 10.77 0.63
N LEU A 47 1.50 10.19 -0.03
CA LEU A 47 2.03 8.86 0.28
C LEU A 47 2.61 8.80 1.69
N SER A 48 3.36 9.83 2.11
CA SER A 48 3.91 9.95 3.45
C SER A 48 2.81 9.96 4.51
N THR A 49 1.75 10.75 4.28
CA THR A 49 0.59 10.82 5.18
C THR A 49 -0.14 9.49 5.26
N LEU A 50 -0.43 8.86 4.12
CA LEU A 50 -1.10 7.56 4.07
C LEU A 50 -0.27 6.47 4.76
N ASN A 51 1.04 6.45 4.52
CA ASN A 51 1.95 5.50 5.16
C ASN A 51 2.00 5.72 6.68
N GLY A 52 2.08 6.99 7.12
CA GLY A 52 2.05 7.34 8.54
C GLY A 52 0.77 6.88 9.24
N VAL A 53 -0.39 7.15 8.63
CA VAL A 53 -1.69 6.70 9.15
C VAL A 53 -1.78 5.17 9.19
N SER A 54 -1.36 4.49 8.12
CA SER A 54 -1.36 3.03 8.07
C SER A 54 -0.46 2.42 9.13
N LEU A 55 0.74 2.98 9.34
CA LEU A 55 1.68 2.55 10.38
C LEU A 55 1.08 2.72 11.77
N LEU A 56 0.46 3.87 12.07
CA LEU A 56 -0.20 4.10 13.36
C LEU A 56 -1.33 3.10 13.61
N GLN A 57 -2.16 2.81 12.59
CA GLN A 57 -3.23 1.82 12.70
C GLN A 57 -2.69 0.41 12.95
N HIS A 58 -1.61 0.03 12.26
CA HIS A 58 -0.98 -1.28 12.46
C HIS A 58 -0.36 -1.40 13.85
N SER A 59 0.35 -0.36 14.31
CA SER A 59 0.92 -0.32 15.66
C SER A 59 -0.16 -0.41 16.73
N ALA A 60 -1.27 0.30 16.58
CA ALA A 60 -2.39 0.21 17.52
C ALA A 60 -3.01 -1.20 17.57
N ARG A 61 -3.20 -1.84 16.41
CA ARG A 61 -3.69 -3.23 16.34
C ARG A 61 -2.72 -4.20 17.00
N LEU A 62 -1.42 -4.04 16.74
CA LEU A 62 -0.39 -4.90 17.31
C LEU A 62 -0.37 -4.78 18.84
N GLU A 63 -0.52 -3.58 19.38
CA GLU A 63 -0.56 -3.34 20.82
C GLU A 63 -1.80 -3.96 21.50
N ILE A 64 -2.96 -3.87 20.85
CA ILE A 64 -4.18 -4.52 21.35
C ILE A 64 -4.02 -6.05 21.34
N ILE A 65 -3.49 -6.61 20.26
CA ILE A 65 -3.25 -8.06 20.13
C ILE A 65 -2.22 -8.51 21.16
N SER A 66 -1.15 -7.74 21.37
CA SER A 66 -0.09 -8.08 22.32
C SER A 66 -0.60 -8.11 23.76
N GLY A 67 -1.36 -7.09 24.17
CA GLY A 67 -1.98 -7.02 25.49
C GLY A 67 -3.01 -8.14 25.74
N LEU A 68 -3.83 -8.42 24.73
CA LEU A 68 -4.78 -9.55 24.79
C LEU A 68 -4.05 -10.88 24.94
N LEU A 69 -3.03 -11.12 24.10
CA LEU A 69 -2.26 -12.36 24.14
C LEU A 69 -1.58 -12.53 25.49
N ALA A 70 -0.89 -11.51 26.01
CA ALA A 70 -0.27 -11.56 27.34
C ALA A 70 -1.30 -11.88 28.45
N SER A 71 -2.49 -11.28 28.39
CA SER A 71 -3.58 -11.54 29.35
C SER A 71 -4.12 -12.96 29.27
N VAL A 72 -4.18 -13.55 28.08
CA VAL A 72 -4.59 -14.95 27.89
C VAL A 72 -3.49 -15.90 28.37
N LEU A 73 -2.24 -15.63 28.01
CA LEU A 73 -1.09 -16.48 28.32
C LEU A 73 -0.87 -16.61 29.84
N THR A 74 -1.01 -15.51 30.58
CA THR A 74 -0.88 -15.49 32.05
C THR A 74 -1.95 -16.30 32.78
N ARG A 75 -3.10 -16.55 32.15
CA ARG A 75 -4.21 -17.31 32.74
C ARG A 75 -4.23 -18.79 32.33
N LEU A 76 -3.31 -19.22 31.45
CA LEU A 76 -3.22 -20.63 31.05
C LEU A 76 -2.69 -21.51 32.19
N PRO A 77 -3.23 -22.73 32.36
CA PRO A 77 -2.64 -23.75 33.24
C PRO A 77 -1.22 -24.10 32.79
N LEU A 78 -0.34 -24.39 33.75
CA LEU A 78 1.09 -24.66 33.49
C LEU A 78 1.31 -25.75 32.42
N ALA A 79 0.55 -26.85 32.50
CA ALA A 79 0.62 -27.95 31.54
C ALA A 79 0.29 -27.54 30.09
N MET A 80 -0.53 -26.50 29.89
CA MET A 80 -0.85 -25.98 28.56
C MET A 80 0.20 -24.98 28.07
N ARG A 81 0.89 -24.28 28.97
CA ARG A 81 1.90 -23.29 28.59
C ARG A 81 3.08 -23.91 27.86
N GLU A 82 3.52 -25.09 28.28
CA GLU A 82 4.62 -25.81 27.61
C GLU A 82 4.26 -26.16 26.16
N GLY A 83 3.07 -26.71 25.93
CA GLY A 83 2.61 -27.03 24.57
C GLY A 83 2.44 -25.79 23.69
N VAL A 84 1.96 -24.68 24.26
CA VAL A 84 1.85 -23.40 23.55
C VAL A 84 3.23 -22.83 23.23
N ALA A 85 4.19 -22.89 24.15
CA ALA A 85 5.56 -22.41 23.94
C ALA A 85 6.25 -23.20 22.82
N GLU A 86 6.09 -24.51 22.79
CA GLU A 86 6.67 -25.36 21.75
C GLU A 86 6.07 -25.07 20.37
N SER A 87 4.74 -25.01 20.28
CA SER A 87 4.05 -24.64 19.04
C SER A 87 4.39 -23.21 18.58
N PHE A 88 4.62 -22.29 19.50
CA PHE A 88 5.05 -20.93 19.18
C PHE A 88 6.47 -20.90 18.60
N ARG A 89 7.43 -21.60 19.23
CA ARG A 89 8.81 -21.70 18.71
C ARG A 89 8.85 -22.27 17.30
N GLY A 90 8.14 -23.36 17.03
CA GLY A 90 8.11 -23.96 15.69
C GLY A 90 7.51 -23.04 14.61
N ARG A 91 6.55 -22.17 14.99
CA ARG A 91 6.01 -21.16 14.07
C ARG A 91 7.00 -20.02 13.80
N VAL A 92 7.76 -19.59 14.81
CA VAL A 92 8.82 -18.59 14.66
C VAL A 92 9.94 -19.13 13.76
N GLU A 93 10.37 -20.36 13.98
CA GLU A 93 11.39 -21.02 13.16
C GLU A 93 10.94 -21.12 11.70
N LYS A 94 9.69 -21.53 11.46
CA LYS A 94 9.09 -21.53 10.11
C LYS A 94 9.00 -20.12 9.51
N LEU A 95 8.73 -19.10 10.31
CA LEU A 95 8.72 -17.71 9.82
C LEU A 95 10.12 -17.28 9.39
N MET A 96 11.13 -17.59 10.21
CA MET A 96 12.53 -17.26 9.92
C MET A 96 13.02 -17.94 8.64
N SER A 97 12.66 -19.20 8.42
CA SER A 97 13.07 -19.92 7.21
C SER A 97 12.47 -19.36 5.91
N LEU A 98 11.32 -18.68 5.98
CA LEU A 98 10.72 -17.99 4.83
C LEU A 98 11.44 -16.67 4.50
N SER A 99 12.15 -16.09 5.47
CA SER A 99 12.92 -14.86 5.30
C SER A 99 14.35 -15.07 4.81
N ASP A 100 14.86 -16.31 4.81
CA ASP A 100 16.23 -16.61 4.35
C ASP A 100 16.47 -16.26 2.87
N ASP A 101 15.42 -16.25 2.05
CA ASP A 101 15.48 -15.91 0.62
C ASP A 101 15.72 -14.40 0.36
N ARG A 102 15.52 -13.54 1.36
CA ARG A 102 15.74 -12.09 1.24
C ARG A 102 16.51 -11.55 2.45
N PRO A 103 17.69 -10.92 2.27
CA PRO A 103 18.41 -10.35 3.39
C PRO A 103 17.59 -9.22 4.02
N LEU A 104 16.98 -9.52 5.17
CA LEU A 104 16.26 -8.52 5.96
C LEU A 104 17.28 -7.74 6.81
N PRO A 105 17.01 -6.45 7.10
CA PRO A 105 17.87 -5.66 7.97
C PRO A 105 18.09 -6.33 9.33
N GLU A 106 19.28 -6.16 9.92
CA GLU A 106 19.58 -6.68 11.26
C GLU A 106 18.59 -6.16 12.31
N THR A 107 18.14 -4.91 12.16
CA THR A 107 17.13 -4.27 13.00
C THR A 107 15.77 -4.99 12.98
N TYR A 108 15.42 -5.64 11.88
CA TYR A 108 14.22 -6.46 11.78
C TYR A 108 14.35 -7.72 12.64
N HIS A 109 15.49 -8.40 12.53
CA HIS A 109 15.75 -9.64 13.27
C HIS A 109 15.78 -9.38 14.78
N SER A 110 16.42 -8.30 15.22
CA SER A 110 16.48 -7.95 16.65
C SER A 110 15.11 -7.57 17.22
N ALA A 111 14.29 -6.81 16.47
CA ALA A 111 12.92 -6.50 16.86
C ALA A 111 12.06 -7.77 16.98
N LEU A 112 12.17 -8.68 16.01
CA LEU A 112 11.45 -9.95 16.01
C LEU A 112 11.84 -10.84 17.19
N LEU A 113 13.13 -10.98 17.48
CA LEU A 113 13.61 -11.75 18.63
C LEU A 113 13.18 -11.14 19.97
N THR A 114 13.17 -9.81 20.08
CA THR A 114 12.67 -9.11 21.28
C THR A 114 11.22 -9.47 21.55
N GLU A 115 10.40 -9.47 20.49
CA GLU A 115 8.98 -9.78 20.57
C GLU A 115 8.71 -11.25 20.90
N VAL A 116 9.45 -12.17 20.29
CA VAL A 116 9.37 -13.61 20.58
C VAL A 116 9.72 -13.89 22.04
N ASN A 117 10.79 -13.29 22.55
CA ASN A 117 11.22 -13.46 23.94
C ASN A 117 10.20 -12.90 24.94
N ARG A 118 9.52 -11.80 24.61
CA ARG A 118 8.44 -11.24 25.43
C ARG A 118 7.35 -12.28 25.70
N TYR A 119 6.83 -12.94 24.67
CA TYR A 119 5.77 -13.94 24.84
C TYR A 119 6.25 -15.25 25.46
N LEU A 120 7.48 -15.71 25.13
CA LEU A 120 8.06 -16.88 25.78
C LEU A 120 8.25 -16.65 27.28
N ASN A 121 8.58 -15.44 27.71
CA ASN A 121 8.65 -15.09 29.13
C ASN A 121 7.28 -15.06 29.80
N ALA A 122 6.22 -14.65 29.09
CA ALA A 122 4.85 -14.70 29.61
C ALA A 122 4.29 -16.13 29.77
N LEU A 123 4.91 -17.10 29.09
CA LEU A 123 4.58 -18.53 29.14
C LEU A 123 5.36 -19.31 30.20
N ARG A 124 6.40 -18.71 30.80
CA ARG A 124 7.11 -19.28 31.95
C ARG A 124 6.28 -19.15 33.23
#